data_AF-A0A7W9FKF3-F1
#
_entry.id   AF-A0A7W9FKF3-F1
#
_cell.length_a   1.000
_cell.length_b   1.000
_cell.length_c   1.000
_cell.angle_alpha   90.00
_cell.angle_beta   90.00
_cell.angle_gamma   90.00
#
_symmetry.space_group_name_H-M   'P 1'
#
loop_
_entity.id
_entity.type
_entity.pdbx_description
1 polymer ?
#
loop_
_entity_poly.entity_id
_entity_poly.type
_entity_poly.pdbx_seq_one_letter_code
_entity_poly.pdbx_strand_id
1 'polypeptide(L)'
;MSTTHVDSSREAARAPRDEEQSMKVWVDRTLCENHGQCAIAAPNTFEMDEEGILQYTEGFPAGELEYIEDAMDVCPVQAIFLKGDQ
;
A
#
# COMPACT_ATOMS: atom_id res chain seq x y z
N MET A 1 41.62 16.31 32.51
CA MET A 1 40.55 17.13 31.89
C MET A 1 40.71 17.05 30.37
N SER A 2 39.86 16.26 29.70
CA SER A 2 39.59 16.23 28.24
C SER A 2 38.59 15.10 28.02
N THR A 3 37.30 15.32 28.28
CA THR A 3 36.27 15.65 27.27
C THR A 3 36.32 14.81 25.99
N THR A 4 35.40 13.83 25.98
CA THR A 4 34.45 13.49 24.90
C THR A 4 35.03 12.96 23.60
N HIS A 5 34.57 11.79 23.14
CA HIS A 5 33.97 11.62 21.80
C HIS A 5 32.90 10.52 21.88
N VAL A 6 31.76 10.84 21.27
CA VAL A 6 30.54 10.05 21.10
C VAL A 6 30.77 8.99 20.02
N ASP A 7 30.28 7.76 20.24
CA ASP A 7 29.81 6.96 19.11
C ASP A 7 28.46 6.30 19.46
N SER A 8 27.42 7.10 19.23
CA SER A 8 26.04 6.62 19.03
C SER A 8 25.97 5.87 17.70
N SER A 9 26.44 4.63 17.68
CA SER A 9 26.03 3.68 16.64
C SER A 9 24.63 3.14 16.97
N ARG A 10 23.64 4.01 16.84
CA ARG A 10 22.23 3.65 16.72
C ARG A 10 22.06 3.04 15.32
N GLU A 11 22.21 1.73 15.22
CA GLU A 11 21.78 0.95 14.06
C GLU A 11 20.25 0.98 14.02
N ALA A 12 19.70 2.10 13.53
CA ALA A 12 18.29 2.24 13.24
C ALA A 12 17.97 1.40 12.00
N ALA A 13 17.21 0.33 12.23
CA ALA A 13 16.27 -0.27 11.29
C ALA A 13 16.80 -0.52 9.87
N ARG A 14 17.38 -1.71 9.68
CA ARG A 14 17.35 -2.35 8.37
C ARG A 14 15.89 -2.65 8.05
N ALA A 15 15.22 -1.72 7.37
CA ALA A 15 13.92 -1.94 6.78
C ALA A 15 13.98 -3.26 5.98
N PRO A 16 12.97 -4.15 6.10
CA PRO A 16 12.93 -5.34 5.26
C PRO A 16 12.98 -4.87 3.81
N ARG A 17 13.89 -5.46 3.04
CA ARG A 17 14.15 -5.06 1.65
C ARG A 17 12.84 -5.14 0.87
N ASP A 18 12.44 -4.02 0.28
CA ASP A 18 11.35 -3.83 -0.70
C ASP A 18 11.41 -4.76 -1.93
N GLU A 19 12.25 -5.81 -1.91
CA GLU A 19 12.65 -6.63 -3.04
C GLU A 19 11.63 -7.73 -3.44
N GLU A 20 10.54 -7.92 -2.68
CA GLU A 20 9.43 -8.83 -3.06
C GLU A 20 8.16 -8.07 -3.52
N GLN A 21 8.29 -6.76 -3.79
CA GLN A 21 7.19 -5.90 -4.25
C GLN A 21 7.60 -5.17 -5.53
N SER A 22 7.67 -5.91 -6.65
CA SER A 22 7.85 -5.29 -7.97
C SER A 22 6.62 -4.50 -8.44
N MET A 23 5.47 -4.66 -7.76
CA MET A 23 4.22 -3.99 -8.05
C MET A 23 3.64 -3.35 -6.80
N LYS A 24 3.07 -2.16 -6.97
CA LYS A 24 2.39 -1.39 -5.92
C LYS A 24 1.00 -0.97 -6.39
N VAL A 25 0.05 -0.96 -5.47
CA VAL A 25 -1.29 -0.41 -5.69
C VAL A 25 -1.23 1.11 -5.70
N TRP A 26 -1.90 1.72 -6.66
CA TRP A 26 -2.14 3.15 -6.71
C TRP A 26 -3.62 3.41 -7.00
N VAL A 27 -4.26 4.26 -6.18
CA VAL A 27 -5.67 4.65 -6.36
C VAL A 27 -5.73 6.09 -6.84
N ASP A 28 -6.33 6.32 -8.00
CA ASP A 28 -6.65 7.66 -8.48
C ASP A 28 -7.79 8.26 -7.66
N ARG A 29 -7.45 9.18 -6.74
CA ARG A 29 -8.42 9.85 -5.87
C ARG A 29 -9.33 10.84 -6.60
N THR A 30 -9.01 11.21 -7.84
CA THR A 30 -9.87 12.06 -8.67
C THR A 30 -10.99 11.25 -9.33
N LEU A 31 -10.78 9.95 -9.51
CA LEU A 31 -11.78 9.00 -10.01
C LEU A 31 -12.49 8.26 -8.88
N CYS A 32 -11.82 8.00 -7.77
CA CYS A 32 -12.36 7.23 -6.66
C CYS A 32 -13.54 7.96 -5.97
N GLU A 33 -14.71 7.36 -6.02
CA GLU A 33 -15.94 7.87 -5.39
C GLU A 33 -16.33 7.07 -4.12
N ASN A 34 -15.40 6.34 -3.49
CA ASN A 34 -15.63 5.61 -2.24
C ASN A 34 -16.77 4.56 -2.26
N HIS A 35 -16.97 3.86 -3.39
CA HIS A 35 -17.98 2.81 -3.54
C HIS A 35 -17.77 1.56 -2.64
N GLY A 36 -16.55 1.37 -2.10
CA GLY A 36 -16.22 0.31 -1.14
C GLY A 36 -16.13 -1.12 -1.67
N GLN A 37 -16.35 -1.37 -2.96
CA GLN A 37 -16.30 -2.72 -3.53
C GLN A 37 -14.90 -3.36 -3.44
N CYS A 38 -13.85 -2.55 -3.58
CA CYS A 38 -12.47 -3.02 -3.43
C CYS A 38 -12.16 -3.52 -2.00
N ALA A 39 -12.73 -2.90 -0.97
CA ALA A 39 -12.59 -3.36 0.42
C ALA A 39 -13.31 -4.70 0.70
N ILE A 40 -14.26 -5.09 -0.17
CA ILE A 40 -14.91 -6.40 -0.11
C ILE A 40 -14.07 -7.45 -0.85
N ALA A 41 -13.52 -7.09 -2.03
CA ALA A 41 -12.73 -8.00 -2.86
C ALA A 41 -11.34 -8.28 -2.27
N ALA A 42 -10.67 -7.26 -1.73
CA ALA A 42 -9.32 -7.35 -1.18
C ALA A 42 -9.23 -6.65 0.20
N PRO A 43 -9.85 -7.22 1.25
CA PRO A 43 -9.93 -6.61 2.58
C PRO A 43 -8.58 -6.46 3.30
N ASN A 44 -7.54 -7.18 2.85
CA ASN A 44 -6.19 -7.04 3.41
C ASN A 44 -5.47 -5.77 2.91
N THR A 45 -5.91 -5.23 1.76
CA THR A 45 -5.25 -4.10 1.10
C THR A 45 -6.10 -2.84 1.15
N PHE A 46 -7.43 -2.96 1.11
CA PHE A 46 -8.38 -1.86 1.07
C PHE A 46 -9.36 -1.94 2.24
N GLU A 47 -9.65 -0.79 2.84
CA GLU A 47 -10.60 -0.66 3.95
C GLU A 47 -11.41 0.63 3.79
N MET A 48 -12.66 0.63 4.23
CA MET A 48 -13.46 1.86 4.35
C MET A 48 -13.43 2.29 5.81
N ASP A 49 -13.01 3.54 6.08
CA ASP A 49 -13.04 4.07 7.43
C ASP A 49 -14.47 4.46 7.88
N GLU A 50 -14.58 4.92 9.12
CA GLU A 50 -15.86 5.32 9.73
C GLU A 50 -16.53 6.51 9.03
N GLU A 51 -15.77 7.32 8.28
CA GLU A 51 -16.28 8.44 7.50
C GLU A 51 -16.67 8.02 6.06
N GLY A 52 -16.51 6.75 5.73
CA GLY A 52 -16.79 6.20 4.40
C GLY A 52 -15.73 6.61 3.38
N ILE A 53 -14.50 6.89 3.80
CA ILE A 53 -13.37 7.19 2.92
C ILE A 53 -12.50 5.95 2.78
N LEU A 54 -12.10 5.65 1.54
CA LEU A 54 -11.23 4.52 1.24
C LEU A 54 -9.82 4.74 1.82
N GLN A 55 -9.33 3.79 2.60
CA GLN A 55 -7.95 3.63 3.04
C GLN A 55 -7.33 2.41 2.33
N TYR A 56 -6.02 2.47 2.02
CA TYR A 56 -5.34 1.34 1.39
C TYR A 56 -3.83 1.32 1.64
N THR A 57 -3.23 0.13 1.51
CA THR A 57 -1.77 -0.06 1.54
C THR A 57 -1.24 -0.25 0.12
N GLU A 58 -0.15 0.42 -0.24
CA GLU A 58 0.43 0.30 -1.59
C GLU A 58 1.13 -1.04 -1.82
N GLY A 59 1.80 -1.55 -0.78
CA GLY A 59 2.53 -2.82 -0.82
C GLY A 59 1.65 -4.01 -0.45
N PHE A 60 1.75 -5.08 -1.23
CA PHE A 60 1.04 -6.34 -1.01
C PHE A 60 1.95 -7.53 -1.35
N PRO A 61 1.80 -8.69 -0.70
CA PRO A 61 2.57 -9.89 -1.03
C PRO A 61 2.14 -10.43 -2.40
N ALA A 62 3.05 -11.10 -3.12
CA ALA A 62 2.75 -11.65 -4.46
C ALA A 62 1.52 -12.58 -4.50
N GLY A 63 1.20 -13.26 -3.39
CA GLY A 63 0.01 -14.10 -3.26
C GLY A 63 -1.32 -13.35 -3.17
N GLU A 64 -1.30 -12.01 -3.05
CA GLU A 64 -2.50 -11.17 -3.02
C GLU A 64 -2.84 -10.54 -4.38
N LEU A 65 -2.01 -10.76 -5.42
CA LEU A 65 -2.21 -10.13 -6.73
C LEU A 65 -3.61 -10.38 -7.33
N GLU A 66 -4.11 -11.62 -7.24
CA GLU A 66 -5.45 -11.98 -7.74
C GLU A 66 -6.56 -11.15 -7.05
N TYR A 67 -6.45 -10.93 -5.74
CA TYR A 67 -7.41 -10.09 -5.01
C TYR A 67 -7.31 -8.62 -5.41
N ILE A 68 -6.10 -8.13 -5.72
CA ILE A 68 -5.92 -6.76 -6.24
C ILE A 68 -6.56 -6.62 -7.62
N GLU A 69 -6.38 -7.61 -8.50
CA GLU A 69 -7.01 -7.64 -9.82
C GLU A 69 -8.55 -7.70 -9.70
N ASP A 70 -9.08 -8.55 -8.82
CA ASP A 70 -10.52 -8.57 -8.51
C ASP A 70 -11.01 -7.20 -8.02
N ALA A 71 -10.25 -6.53 -7.13
CA ALA A 71 -10.58 -5.20 -6.63
C ALA A 71 -10.59 -4.15 -7.76
N MET A 72 -9.68 -4.25 -8.73
CA MET A 72 -9.67 -3.41 -9.93
C MET A 72 -10.92 -3.64 -10.77
N ASP A 73 -11.30 -4.90 -11.01
CA ASP A 73 -12.44 -5.27 -11.85
C ASP A 73 -13.79 -4.84 -11.25
N VAL A 74 -13.96 -4.98 -9.93
CA VAL A 74 -15.21 -4.59 -9.26
C VAL A 74 -15.36 -3.06 -9.07
N CYS A 75 -14.29 -2.28 -9.34
CA CYS A 75 -14.34 -0.84 -9.20
C CYS A 75 -15.24 -0.20 -10.29
N PRO A 76 -16.38 0.43 -9.95
CA PRO A 76 -17.32 0.93 -10.96
C PRO A 76 -16.75 2.02 -11.87
N VAL A 77 -15.72 2.71 -11.38
CA VAL A 77 -15.05 3.86 -12.03
C VAL A 77 -13.60 3.57 -12.40
N GLN A 78 -13.14 2.33 -12.23
CA GLN A 78 -11.80 1.87 -12.64
C GLN A 78 -10.66 2.75 -12.09
N ALA A 79 -10.72 3.07 -10.80
CA ALA A 79 -9.80 4.00 -10.14
C ALA A 79 -8.52 3.34 -9.57
N ILE A 80 -8.35 2.03 -9.71
CA ILE A 80 -7.26 1.25 -9.09
C ILE A 80 -6.27 0.80 -10.17
N PHE A 81 -4.99 0.98 -9.92
CA PHE A 81 -3.92 0.66 -10.86
C PHE A 81 -2.75 -0.04 -10.16
N LEU A 82 -2.05 -0.89 -10.90
CA LEU A 82 -0.76 -1.45 -10.50
C LEU A 82 0.36 -0.66 -11.15
N LYS A 83 1.32 -0.20 -10.35
CA LYS A 83 2.55 0.47 -10.81
C LYS A 83 3.75 -0.43 -10.51
N GLY A 84 4.58 -0.65 -11.53
CA GLY A 84 5.90 -1.26 -11.34
C GLY A 84 6.99 -0.20 -11.16
N ASP A 85 8.02 -0.51 -10.37
CA ASP A 85 9.23 0.30 -10.28
C ASP A 85 10.08 0.08 -11.56
N GLN A 86 9.77 0.79 -12.65
CA GLN A 86 10.63 0.85 -13.85
C GLN A 86 11.30 2.23 -13.99
#